data_AF-A0AAD5G3Y4-F1
#
_entry.id   AF-A0AAD5G3Y4-F1
#
_cell.length_a   1.000
_cell.length_b   1.000
_cell.length_c   1.000
_cell.angle_alpha   90.00
_cell.angle_beta   90.00
_cell.angle_gamma   90.00
#
_symmetry.space_group_name_H-M   'P 1'
#
loop_
_entity.id
_entity.type
_entity.pdbx_description
1 polymer ?
#
loop_
_entity_poly.entity_id
_entity_poly.type
_entity_poly.pdbx_seq_one_letter_code
_entity_poly.pdbx_strand_id
1 'polypeptide(L)'
;MDWRKKGAVTPVKDQGQCGINTEAGYPYQAADGTCNTKEESVRAAKIGGYEKVPANNDGTKYWLVKNSWGASWGENGYIMMERDVSAKEGLCGIAMDSSYPTTYDHLKLGFLAHLSYFLETGSCWAFSTIAATEGINQITTGKLISLSEQELMDCDKTSEDQGCEGGYMEDGFEFIIKNKGINTEAGYPYQAADGTCNTKEESIRAAKIGGYEKVPANSEQALLQAVANQPVSVSIDASGLDFQFYSSGVFTGACGTDLDHGVTAVGYGTTDDGTKYWLVKNSWGASWGENGYIMMERDVSAKEGLCGIAMDSSYPTA
;
A
#
# COMPACT_ATOMS: atom_id res chain seq x y z
N MET A 1 7.50 14.41 -17.06
CA MET A 1 7.55 15.18 -15.81
C MET A 1 8.05 14.26 -14.70
N ASP A 2 8.92 14.73 -13.81
CA ASP A 2 9.40 13.92 -12.67
C ASP A 2 9.68 14.85 -11.49
N TRP A 3 8.77 14.87 -10.51
CA TRP A 3 8.87 15.76 -9.34
C TRP A 3 10.01 15.38 -8.39
N ARG A 4 10.51 14.13 -8.44
CA ARG A 4 11.70 13.71 -7.69
C ARG A 4 12.91 14.52 -8.15
N LYS A 5 13.06 14.67 -9.48
CA LYS A 5 14.14 15.48 -10.09
C LYS A 5 13.98 16.98 -9.86
N LYS A 6 12.78 17.44 -9.47
CA LYS A 6 12.50 18.83 -9.08
C LYS A 6 12.67 19.08 -7.59
N GLY A 7 12.95 18.04 -6.80
CA GLY A 7 13.12 18.15 -5.35
C GLY A 7 11.81 18.34 -4.59
N ALA A 8 10.66 18.04 -5.19
CA ALA A 8 9.33 18.19 -4.58
C ALA A 8 8.74 16.85 -4.09
N VAL A 9 9.59 15.86 -3.83
CA VAL A 9 9.18 14.52 -3.35
C VAL A 9 10.15 14.09 -2.26
N THR A 10 9.63 13.82 -1.07
CA THR A 10 10.40 13.23 0.05
C THR A 10 10.76 11.77 -0.24
N PRO A 11 11.74 11.19 0.49
CA PRO A 11 12.02 9.76 0.44
C PRO A 11 10.77 8.90 0.65
N VAL A 12 10.78 7.67 0.13
CA VAL A 12 9.71 6.70 0.38
C VAL A 12 9.73 6.29 1.84
N LYS A 13 8.56 6.37 2.48
CA LYS A 13 8.30 5.89 3.83
C LYS A 13 7.58 4.53 3.76
N ASP A 14 7.53 3.84 4.89
CA ASP A 14 6.86 2.55 5.02
C ASP A 14 5.71 2.66 6.03
N GLN A 15 4.49 2.43 5.56
CA GLN A 15 3.29 2.43 6.40
C GLN A 15 3.22 1.20 7.31
N GLY A 16 4.01 0.15 7.03
CA GLY A 16 4.02 -1.09 7.81
C GLY A 16 2.65 -1.76 7.87
N GLN A 17 2.44 -2.52 8.95
CA GLN A 17 1.17 -3.16 9.27
C GLN A 17 0.39 -2.29 10.25
N CYS A 18 -0.28 -1.26 9.74
CA CYS A 18 -1.08 -0.37 10.57
C CYS A 18 -2.09 -1.16 11.41
N GLY A 19 -2.06 -1.03 12.74
CA GLY A 19 -3.07 -1.62 13.62
C GLY A 19 -2.86 -3.11 13.95
N ILE A 20 -1.88 -3.78 13.35
CA ILE A 20 -1.54 -5.17 13.71
C ILE A 20 -0.60 -5.17 14.92
N ASN A 21 -1.17 -5.40 16.10
CA ASN A 21 -0.40 -5.66 17.32
C ASN A 21 0.29 -7.03 17.23
N THR A 22 1.61 -7.06 17.03
CA THR A 22 2.41 -8.29 16.95
C THR A 22 2.46 -9.10 18.27
N GLU A 23 1.83 -8.62 19.35
CA GLU A 23 1.81 -9.27 20.67
C GLU A 23 0.52 -10.05 20.99
N ALA A 24 -0.56 -9.89 20.21
CA ALA A 24 -1.82 -10.57 20.47
C ALA A 24 -1.97 -11.83 19.60
N GLY A 25 -1.54 -12.98 20.13
CA GLY A 25 -1.92 -14.27 19.57
C GLY A 25 -3.43 -14.48 19.68
N TYR A 26 -4.17 -14.19 18.62
CA TYR A 26 -5.60 -14.50 18.52
C TYR A 26 -5.79 -15.95 18.02
N PRO A 27 -6.48 -16.82 18.79
CA PRO A 27 -6.79 -18.17 18.34
C PRO A 27 -8.08 -18.16 17.51
N TYR A 28 -8.08 -18.75 16.30
CA TYR A 28 -9.31 -18.97 15.53
C TYR A 28 -9.41 -20.40 14.98
N GLN A 29 -10.59 -21.01 15.17
CA GLN A 29 -10.98 -22.38 14.78
C GLN A 29 -11.74 -22.39 13.43
N ALA A 30 -11.56 -23.45 12.62
CA ALA A 30 -12.21 -23.65 11.31
C ALA A 30 -13.46 -24.56 11.39
N ALA A 31 -14.39 -24.41 10.44
CA ALA A 31 -15.74 -25.00 10.46
C ALA A 31 -15.93 -26.38 9.78
N ASP A 32 -14.92 -26.99 9.14
CA ASP A 32 -15.08 -28.34 8.56
C ASP A 32 -13.85 -29.29 8.60
N GLY A 33 -12.69 -28.84 9.07
CA GLY A 33 -11.72 -29.70 9.77
C GLY A 33 -10.82 -30.65 8.97
N THR A 34 -10.58 -30.49 7.65
CA THR A 34 -9.51 -31.26 6.98
C THR A 34 -8.76 -30.51 5.85
N CYS A 35 -7.42 -30.53 5.90
CA CYS A 35 -6.48 -30.07 4.85
C CYS A 35 -5.50 -31.21 4.45
N ASN A 36 -4.98 -31.23 3.22
CA ASN A 36 -4.03 -32.25 2.74
C ASN A 36 -2.79 -31.62 2.05
N THR A 37 -1.59 -31.78 2.62
CA THR A 37 -0.33 -31.16 2.16
C THR A 37 0.53 -32.02 1.23
N LYS A 38 0.01 -33.10 0.64
CA LYS A 38 0.88 -34.15 0.08
C LYS A 38 1.65 -33.83 -1.19
N GLU A 39 1.37 -32.73 -1.90
CA GLU A 39 2.22 -32.23 -3.01
C GLU A 39 1.62 -30.96 -3.64
N GLU A 40 0.31 -30.74 -3.48
CA GLU A 40 -0.44 -29.70 -4.20
C GLU A 40 -0.21 -28.28 -3.66
N SER A 41 -0.02 -28.11 -2.34
CA SER A 41 0.26 -26.81 -1.70
C SER A 41 1.58 -26.16 -2.17
N VAL A 42 2.47 -26.95 -2.77
CA VAL A 42 3.86 -26.56 -3.11
C VAL A 42 4.01 -26.14 -4.56
N ARG A 43 3.07 -26.52 -5.44
CA ARG A 43 3.05 -26.03 -6.83
C ARG A 43 2.80 -24.52 -6.93
N ALA A 44 2.16 -23.93 -5.92
CA ALA A 44 1.84 -22.50 -5.84
C ALA A 44 3.04 -21.60 -5.48
N ALA A 45 4.09 -22.13 -4.85
CA ALA A 45 5.29 -21.38 -4.43
C ALA A 45 6.31 -21.13 -5.56
N LYS A 46 5.89 -21.21 -6.84
CA LYS A 46 6.80 -21.25 -7.99
C LYS A 46 7.48 -19.92 -8.37
N ILE A 47 7.21 -18.83 -7.66
CA ILE A 47 7.69 -17.49 -8.05
C ILE A 47 8.95 -17.06 -7.27
N GLY A 48 9.17 -17.59 -6.04
CA GLY A 48 10.34 -17.25 -5.21
C GLY A 48 11.43 -18.33 -5.10
N GLY A 49 11.13 -19.56 -5.51
CA GLY A 49 11.93 -20.75 -5.20
C GLY A 49 11.61 -21.29 -3.80
N TYR A 50 11.60 -22.62 -3.69
CA TYR A 50 11.41 -23.32 -2.41
C TYR A 50 12.47 -24.40 -2.24
N GLU A 51 12.88 -24.65 -0.99
CA GLU A 51 13.77 -25.75 -0.66
C GLU A 51 13.10 -26.74 0.29
N LYS A 52 13.41 -28.02 0.11
CA LYS A 52 13.00 -29.07 1.03
C LYS A 52 13.97 -29.17 2.19
N VAL A 53 13.50 -28.79 3.38
CA VAL A 53 14.29 -28.91 4.60
C VAL A 53 14.09 -30.31 5.20
N PRO A 54 15.17 -30.96 5.67
CA PRO A 54 15.09 -32.18 6.47
C PRO A 54 14.21 -31.99 7.72
N ALA A 55 13.81 -33.10 8.32
CA ALA A 55 13.06 -33.05 9.57
C ALA A 55 13.93 -32.46 10.70
N ASN A 56 13.31 -31.64 11.55
CA ASN A 56 13.92 -31.17 12.79
C ASN A 56 14.03 -32.33 13.81
N ASN A 57 14.65 -32.08 14.97
CA ASN A 57 14.90 -33.10 15.99
C ASN A 57 13.62 -33.78 16.54
N ASP A 58 12.47 -33.13 16.38
CA ASP A 58 11.13 -33.62 16.72
C ASP A 58 10.46 -34.45 15.62
N GLY A 59 11.12 -34.60 14.46
CA GLY A 59 10.60 -35.30 13.29
C GLY A 59 9.74 -34.43 12.37
N THR A 60 9.53 -33.16 12.71
CA THR A 60 8.69 -32.23 11.95
C THR A 60 9.41 -31.76 10.69
N LYS A 61 8.74 -31.78 9.55
CA LYS A 61 9.31 -31.46 8.25
C LYS A 61 8.77 -30.12 7.75
N TYR A 62 9.59 -29.36 7.00
CA TYR A 62 9.22 -28.02 6.55
C TYR A 62 9.64 -27.73 5.11
N TRP A 63 8.87 -26.93 4.38
CA TRP A 63 9.28 -26.18 3.19
C TRP A 63 9.82 -24.82 3.61
N LEU A 64 10.92 -24.39 3.00
CA LEU A 64 11.47 -23.05 3.16
C LEU A 64 11.11 -22.27 1.89
N VAL A 65 10.24 -21.27 2.01
CA VAL A 65 9.64 -20.54 0.88
C VAL A 65 10.16 -19.11 0.89
N LYS A 66 10.80 -18.67 -0.20
CA LYS A 66 11.32 -17.30 -0.28
C LYS A 66 10.20 -16.28 -0.35
N ASN A 67 10.25 -15.27 0.50
CA ASN A 67 9.29 -14.18 0.52
C ASN A 67 9.77 -13.00 -0.35
N SER A 68 8.85 -12.09 -0.69
CA SER A 68 9.10 -10.89 -1.47
C SER A 68 9.36 -9.63 -0.62
N TRP A 69 9.30 -9.76 0.70
CA TRP A 69 9.32 -8.65 1.67
C TRP A 69 10.73 -8.29 2.16
N GLY A 70 11.74 -8.86 1.52
CA GLY A 70 13.15 -8.66 1.87
C GLY A 70 13.63 -9.55 3.01
N ALA A 71 14.95 -9.52 3.24
CA ALA A 71 15.60 -10.41 4.20
C ALA A 71 15.24 -10.12 5.67
N SER A 72 14.67 -8.94 5.95
CA SER A 72 14.27 -8.51 7.29
C SER A 72 13.00 -9.18 7.81
N TRP A 73 12.25 -9.88 6.96
CA TRP A 73 11.02 -10.57 7.35
C TRP A 73 11.15 -12.08 7.17
N GLY A 74 10.63 -12.85 8.12
CA GLY A 74 10.86 -14.29 8.22
C GLY A 74 12.31 -14.64 8.61
N GLU A 75 12.74 -15.86 8.32
CA GLU A 75 14.12 -16.31 8.55
C GLU A 75 14.99 -15.91 7.35
N ASN A 76 15.55 -14.70 7.39
CA ASN A 76 16.36 -14.12 6.30
C ASN A 76 15.64 -14.04 4.94
N GLY A 77 14.35 -13.66 4.94
CA GLY A 77 13.57 -13.57 3.70
C GLY A 77 12.89 -14.89 3.31
N TYR A 78 12.77 -15.83 4.25
CA TYR A 78 12.11 -17.11 4.03
C TYR A 78 11.07 -17.44 5.10
N ILE A 79 10.06 -18.18 4.70
CA ILE A 79 8.95 -18.63 5.54
C ILE A 79 9.03 -20.15 5.64
N MET A 80 8.90 -20.68 6.87
CA MET A 80 8.84 -22.10 7.15
C MET A 80 7.39 -22.58 7.11
N MET A 81 7.08 -23.47 6.18
CA MET A 81 5.75 -24.09 6.06
C MET A 81 5.86 -25.58 6.40
N GLU A 82 5.19 -26.01 7.47
CA GLU A 82 5.17 -27.41 7.87
C GLU A 82 4.55 -28.28 6.77
N ARG A 83 5.14 -29.46 6.53
CA ARG A 83 4.69 -30.41 5.50
C ARG A 83 4.33 -31.74 6.14
N ASP A 84 3.58 -32.53 5.36
CA ASP A 84 3.13 -33.87 5.75
C ASP A 84 2.25 -33.87 7.01
N VAL A 85 1.55 -32.76 7.28
CA VAL A 85 0.67 -32.60 8.45
C VAL A 85 -0.72 -33.17 8.15
N SER A 86 -1.26 -33.95 9.08
CA SER A 86 -2.66 -34.38 9.08
C SER A 86 -3.31 -33.91 10.37
N ALA A 87 -4.09 -32.83 10.33
CA ALA A 87 -4.75 -32.29 11.51
C ALA A 87 -6.27 -32.26 11.32
N LYS A 88 -7.00 -32.65 12.38
CA LYS A 88 -8.49 -32.61 12.48
C LYS A 88 -9.02 -31.20 12.79
N GLU A 89 -8.16 -30.35 13.33
CA GLU A 89 -8.41 -28.95 13.63
C GLU A 89 -7.18 -28.21 13.09
N GLY A 90 -7.41 -27.23 12.21
CA GLY A 90 -6.42 -26.56 11.36
C GLY A 90 -4.95 -26.64 11.77
N LEU A 91 -4.16 -27.32 10.96
CA LEU A 91 -2.75 -27.02 10.75
C LEU A 91 -2.47 -27.20 9.26
N CYS A 92 -2.63 -26.10 8.51
CA CYS A 92 -2.01 -25.86 7.20
C CYS A 92 -1.99 -24.34 7.01
N GLY A 93 -0.80 -23.77 6.79
CA GLY A 93 -0.55 -22.32 6.80
C GLY A 93 -1.63 -21.48 6.09
N ILE A 94 -2.08 -20.47 6.84
CA ILE A 94 -3.03 -19.40 6.47
C ILE A 94 -4.49 -19.87 6.37
N ALA A 95 -5.33 -19.36 7.29
CA ALA A 95 -6.70 -19.80 7.60
C ALA A 95 -7.76 -19.37 6.56
N MET A 96 -8.89 -20.10 6.53
CA MET A 96 -9.95 -20.11 5.51
C MET A 96 -11.28 -19.50 6.02
N ASP A 97 -11.97 -18.66 5.22
CA ASP A 97 -13.22 -19.02 4.50
C ASP A 97 -13.67 -17.93 3.49
N SER A 98 -14.50 -18.33 2.51
CA SER A 98 -14.96 -17.57 1.34
C SER A 98 -16.45 -17.77 1.11
N SER A 99 -17.17 -16.77 0.57
CA SER A 99 -18.48 -16.99 -0.09
C SER A 99 -18.38 -16.78 -1.61
N TYR A 100 -18.43 -17.93 -2.32
CA TYR A 100 -18.47 -18.27 -3.77
C TYR A 100 -19.55 -17.57 -4.64
N PRO A 101 -19.69 -17.83 -5.99
CA PRO A 101 -18.98 -18.72 -6.97
C PRO A 101 -18.57 -18.00 -8.31
N THR A 102 -17.86 -18.52 -9.34
CA THR A 102 -17.51 -19.87 -9.86
C THR A 102 -16.37 -19.75 -10.91
N THR A 103 -15.54 -20.79 -10.97
CA THR A 103 -14.60 -21.23 -12.04
C THR A 103 -13.18 -20.62 -12.13
N TYR A 104 -12.21 -21.53 -11.94
CA TYR A 104 -10.76 -21.51 -12.17
C TYR A 104 -9.80 -21.14 -11.01
N ASP A 105 -9.48 -22.22 -10.28
CA ASP A 105 -8.25 -22.57 -9.54
C ASP A 105 -7.98 -22.06 -8.11
N HIS A 106 -8.44 -22.92 -7.19
CA HIS A 106 -8.55 -22.83 -5.73
C HIS A 106 -7.23 -22.96 -4.93
N LEU A 107 -6.07 -22.58 -5.48
CA LEU A 107 -4.79 -22.56 -4.75
C LEU A 107 -4.33 -21.16 -4.32
N LYS A 108 -5.06 -20.11 -4.71
CA LYS A 108 -4.77 -18.72 -4.32
C LYS A 108 -5.32 -18.35 -2.92
N LEU A 109 -6.34 -19.04 -2.43
CA LEU A 109 -7.22 -18.52 -1.36
C LEU A 109 -6.63 -18.58 0.06
N GLY A 110 -5.77 -19.56 0.37
CA GLY A 110 -5.09 -19.60 1.67
C GLY A 110 -4.11 -18.44 1.81
N PHE A 111 -3.24 -18.23 0.82
CA PHE A 111 -2.26 -17.13 0.84
C PHE A 111 -2.90 -15.74 0.76
N LEU A 112 -4.04 -15.65 0.06
CA LEU A 112 -4.84 -14.44 -0.02
C LEU A 112 -5.43 -14.04 1.33
N ALA A 113 -5.81 -14.94 2.25
CA ALA A 113 -6.46 -14.54 3.50
C ALA A 113 -5.56 -13.81 4.51
N HIS A 114 -4.25 -14.09 4.54
CA HIS A 114 -3.32 -13.23 5.28
C HIS A 114 -3.18 -11.88 4.58
N LEU A 115 -3.12 -11.88 3.25
CA LEU A 115 -3.04 -10.68 2.41
C LEU A 115 -4.32 -9.83 2.42
N SER A 116 -5.50 -10.42 2.58
CA SER A 116 -6.76 -9.72 2.76
C SER A 116 -6.73 -8.95 4.07
N TYR A 117 -6.03 -9.43 5.09
CA TYR A 117 -5.80 -8.68 6.33
C TYR A 117 -4.71 -7.60 6.21
N PHE A 118 -3.86 -7.64 5.16
CA PHE A 118 -2.94 -6.55 4.81
C PHE A 118 -3.60 -5.49 3.91
N LEU A 119 -4.73 -5.83 3.27
CA LEU A 119 -5.46 -5.01 2.31
C LEU A 119 -6.79 -4.47 2.88
N GLU A 120 -7.32 -5.09 3.93
CA GLU A 120 -8.38 -4.51 4.75
C GLU A 120 -7.71 -3.61 5.78
N THR A 121 -7.41 -2.40 5.29
CA THR A 121 -7.16 -1.17 6.04
C THR A 121 -5.72 -0.88 6.49
N GLY A 122 -5.22 0.29 6.08
CA GLY A 122 -3.96 0.86 6.55
C GLY A 122 -3.74 2.26 5.97
N SER A 123 -3.01 3.09 6.70
CA SER A 123 -2.81 4.56 6.59
C SER A 123 -2.34 5.15 5.24
N CYS A 124 -2.42 4.41 4.13
CA CYS A 124 -2.08 4.84 2.77
C CYS A 124 -2.72 6.19 2.37
N TRP A 125 -3.96 6.45 2.79
CA TRP A 125 -4.65 7.72 2.61
C TRP A 125 -3.87 8.89 3.21
N ALA A 126 -3.35 8.72 4.43
CA ALA A 126 -2.55 9.72 5.11
C ALA A 126 -1.20 9.91 4.40
N PHE A 127 -0.53 8.83 4.01
CA PHE A 127 0.72 8.91 3.24
C PHE A 127 0.53 9.62 1.89
N SER A 128 -0.56 9.34 1.18
CA SER A 128 -0.87 9.99 -0.09
C SER A 128 -1.15 11.49 0.10
N THR A 129 -1.97 11.84 1.10
CA THR A 129 -2.29 13.23 1.49
C THR A 129 -1.02 14.01 1.84
N ILE A 130 -0.18 13.43 2.68
CA ILE A 130 1.06 14.05 3.12
C ILE A 130 2.02 14.22 1.95
N ALA A 131 2.25 13.20 1.12
CA ALA A 131 3.16 13.31 -0.01
C ALA A 131 2.75 14.43 -1.01
N ALA A 132 1.46 14.60 -1.27
CA ALA A 132 0.96 15.71 -2.09
C ALA A 132 1.17 17.08 -1.39
N THR A 133 0.93 17.15 -0.08
CA THR A 133 1.12 18.35 0.75
C THR A 133 2.59 18.78 0.82
N GLU A 134 3.51 17.83 1.01
CA GLU A 134 4.96 18.07 0.98
C GLU A 134 5.40 18.65 -0.37
N GLY A 135 4.85 18.09 -1.46
CA GLY A 135 5.09 18.55 -2.82
C GLY A 135 4.68 20.00 -3.04
N ILE A 136 3.43 20.35 -2.72
CA ILE A 136 2.95 21.73 -2.90
C ILE A 136 3.67 22.71 -1.98
N ASN A 137 4.03 22.30 -0.75
CA ASN A 137 4.80 23.13 0.17
C ASN A 137 6.19 23.43 -0.41
N GLN A 138 6.86 22.44 -1.00
CA GLN A 138 8.12 22.69 -1.69
C GLN A 138 7.93 23.66 -2.84
N ILE A 139 6.92 23.46 -3.68
CA ILE A 139 6.72 24.25 -4.91
C ILE A 139 6.49 25.72 -4.56
N THR A 140 5.77 25.98 -3.48
CA THR A 140 5.34 27.34 -3.11
C THR A 140 6.32 28.05 -2.18
N THR A 141 7.03 27.32 -1.31
CA THR A 141 7.93 27.91 -0.30
C THR A 141 9.41 27.67 -0.58
N GLY A 142 9.74 26.77 -1.50
CA GLY A 142 11.09 26.27 -1.76
C GLY A 142 11.63 25.28 -0.71
N LYS A 143 10.83 24.89 0.28
CA LYS A 143 11.25 24.00 1.37
C LYS A 143 10.56 22.64 1.25
N LEU A 144 11.35 21.59 1.00
CA LEU A 144 10.87 20.22 1.16
C LEU A 144 10.96 19.85 2.64
N ILE A 145 9.82 19.56 3.26
CA ILE A 145 9.71 19.21 4.69
C ILE A 145 9.03 17.85 4.75
N SER A 146 9.56 16.92 5.55
CA SER A 146 8.88 15.66 5.83
C SER A 146 7.77 15.92 6.85
N LEU A 147 6.52 15.71 6.48
CA LEU A 147 5.33 15.97 7.30
C LEU A 147 4.81 14.68 7.94
N SER A 148 3.95 14.80 8.95
CA SER A 148 3.48 13.68 9.77
C SER A 148 2.20 13.05 9.22
N GLU A 149 2.26 11.77 8.85
CA GLU A 149 1.07 10.95 8.58
C GLU A 149 0.33 10.58 9.88
N GLN A 150 1.06 10.39 10.98
CA GLN A 150 0.48 10.01 12.26
C GLN A 150 -0.45 11.08 12.83
N GLU A 151 -0.15 12.37 12.62
CA GLU A 151 -1.04 13.43 13.05
C GLU A 151 -2.40 13.35 12.34
N LEU A 152 -2.42 13.03 11.04
CA LEU A 152 -3.69 12.81 10.33
C LEU A 152 -4.45 11.62 10.95
N MET A 153 -3.77 10.49 11.15
CA MET A 153 -4.40 9.30 11.72
C MET A 153 -4.95 9.53 13.13
N ASP A 154 -4.21 10.23 13.98
CA ASP A 154 -4.56 10.41 15.39
C ASP A 154 -5.54 11.55 15.62
N CYS A 155 -5.50 12.59 14.80
CA CYS A 155 -6.22 13.85 15.04
C CYS A 155 -7.35 14.13 14.06
N ASP A 156 -7.34 13.55 12.84
CA ASP A 156 -8.51 13.64 11.98
C ASP A 156 -9.58 12.65 12.44
N LYS A 157 -10.35 13.10 13.43
CA LYS A 157 -11.49 12.36 13.99
C LYS A 157 -12.83 12.98 13.57
N THR A 158 -12.82 13.85 12.56
CA THR A 158 -13.99 14.65 12.17
C THR A 158 -14.72 14.10 10.94
N SER A 159 -14.18 13.08 10.30
CA SER A 159 -14.55 12.54 9.00
C SER A 159 -14.85 11.03 9.04
N GLU A 160 -15.07 10.44 7.86
CA GLU A 160 -15.16 8.98 7.66
C GLU A 160 -13.82 8.25 7.90
N ASP A 161 -12.74 9.01 8.14
CA ASP A 161 -11.39 8.49 8.40
C ASP A 161 -11.30 7.80 9.76
N GLN A 162 -10.72 6.61 9.72
CA GLN A 162 -10.62 5.71 10.87
C GLN A 162 -9.19 5.25 11.09
N GLY A 163 -8.22 6.12 10.79
CA GLY A 163 -6.80 5.89 11.05
C GLY A 163 -6.29 4.67 10.28
N CYS A 164 -5.97 3.60 10.99
CA CYS A 164 -5.60 2.32 10.38
C CYS A 164 -6.75 1.69 9.60
N GLU A 165 -8.01 1.91 9.98
CA GLU A 165 -9.19 1.35 9.31
C GLU A 165 -9.53 2.03 7.96
N GLY A 166 -8.65 2.91 7.47
CA GLY A 166 -8.77 3.60 6.19
C GLY A 166 -9.21 5.05 6.30
N GLY A 167 -9.29 5.70 5.15
CA GLY A 167 -9.65 7.12 5.04
C GLY A 167 -9.54 7.66 3.62
N TYR A 168 -9.89 8.92 3.44
CA TYR A 168 -9.87 9.63 2.16
C TYR A 168 -8.84 10.77 2.16
N MET A 169 -8.20 10.98 1.01
CA MET A 169 -7.18 12.03 0.92
C MET A 169 -7.77 13.43 1.05
N GLU A 170 -9.01 13.63 0.60
CA GLU A 170 -9.73 14.89 0.75
C GLU A 170 -9.98 15.29 2.20
N ASP A 171 -10.37 14.32 3.02
CA ASP A 171 -10.65 14.56 4.43
C ASP A 171 -9.34 14.93 5.14
N GLY A 172 -8.26 14.22 4.82
CA GLY A 172 -6.91 14.60 5.25
C GLY A 172 -6.50 16.02 4.83
N PHE A 173 -6.78 16.45 3.59
CA PHE A 173 -6.56 17.86 3.20
C PHE A 173 -7.44 18.82 3.99
N GLU A 174 -8.72 18.48 4.19
CA GLU A 174 -9.67 19.30 4.94
C GLU A 174 -9.27 19.46 6.40
N PHE A 175 -8.74 18.42 7.03
CA PHE A 175 -8.12 18.49 8.34
C PHE A 175 -6.96 19.49 8.35
N ILE A 176 -6.01 19.41 7.41
CA ILE A 176 -4.86 20.34 7.37
C ILE A 176 -5.34 21.78 7.25
N ILE A 177 -6.40 22.04 6.46
CA ILE A 177 -7.01 23.37 6.32
C ILE A 177 -7.62 23.84 7.64
N LYS A 178 -8.50 23.04 8.25
CA LYS A 178 -9.20 23.36 9.51
C LYS A 178 -8.22 23.55 10.65
N ASN A 179 -7.21 22.70 10.70
CA ASN A 179 -6.17 22.72 11.72
C ASN A 179 -5.12 23.82 11.50
N LYS A 180 -5.17 24.49 10.34
CA LYS A 180 -4.28 25.58 9.92
C LYS A 180 -2.83 25.12 9.72
N GLY A 181 -2.66 23.84 9.41
CA GLY A 181 -1.40 23.20 9.09
C GLY A 181 -1.21 21.85 9.76
N ILE A 182 -0.05 21.26 9.49
CA ILE A 182 0.36 19.93 9.92
C ILE A 182 1.80 19.98 10.44
N ASN A 183 2.14 19.13 11.39
CA ASN A 183 3.46 19.00 11.97
C ASN A 183 4.41 18.23 11.03
N THR A 184 5.70 18.29 11.35
CA THR A 184 6.74 17.47 10.74
C THR A 184 6.67 16.02 11.22
N GLU A 185 7.16 15.08 10.40
CA GLU A 185 7.41 13.69 10.79
C GLU A 185 8.23 13.61 12.09
N ALA A 186 9.26 14.44 12.24
CA ALA A 186 10.09 14.43 13.44
C ALA A 186 9.38 14.95 14.70
N GLY A 187 8.39 15.83 14.54
CA GLY A 187 7.59 16.40 15.62
C GLY A 187 6.43 15.51 16.05
N TYR A 188 5.90 14.71 15.13
CA TYR A 188 4.86 13.72 15.40
C TYR A 188 5.16 12.43 14.61
N PRO A 189 6.06 11.55 15.12
CA PRO A 189 6.57 10.42 14.36
C PRO A 189 5.55 9.31 14.13
N TYR A 190 5.63 8.67 12.96
CA TYR A 190 4.81 7.53 12.59
C TYR A 190 5.02 6.31 13.50
N GLN A 191 3.91 5.70 13.96
CA GLN A 191 3.89 4.56 14.89
C GLN A 191 3.26 3.30 14.29
N ALA A 192 2.70 3.37 13.08
CA ALA A 192 1.97 2.26 12.44
C ALA A 192 0.84 1.69 13.33
N ALA A 193 0.19 2.55 14.11
CA ALA A 193 -0.94 2.19 14.96
C ALA A 193 -1.80 3.41 15.23
N ASP A 194 -3.07 3.20 15.52
CA ASP A 194 -3.95 4.28 15.96
C ASP A 194 -3.54 4.75 17.35
N GLY A 195 -3.31 6.06 17.45
CA GLY A 195 -3.08 6.78 18.68
C GLY A 195 -4.26 7.66 19.07
N THR A 196 -4.11 8.28 20.23
CA THR A 196 -4.95 9.41 20.62
C THR A 196 -4.28 10.70 20.16
N CYS A 197 -5.04 11.63 19.57
CA CYS A 197 -4.51 12.93 19.17
C CYS A 197 -3.72 13.61 20.29
N ASN A 198 -2.41 13.77 20.05
CA ASN A 198 -1.55 14.52 20.95
C ASN A 198 -1.67 16.02 20.64
N THR A 199 -2.66 16.67 21.25
CA THR A 199 -2.97 18.11 21.06
C THR A 199 -1.76 19.05 21.24
N LYS A 200 -0.75 18.66 22.02
CA LYS A 200 0.46 19.46 22.19
C LYS A 200 1.32 19.42 20.92
N GLU A 201 1.61 18.22 20.42
CA GLU A 201 2.40 18.07 19.19
C GLU A 201 1.60 18.51 17.98
N GLU A 202 0.30 18.24 17.96
CA GLU A 202 -0.65 18.76 16.98
C GLU A 202 -0.53 20.29 16.90
N SER A 203 -0.45 21.04 18.00
CA SER A 203 -0.38 22.51 17.95
C SER A 203 0.82 23.11 17.18
N ILE A 204 1.81 22.29 16.79
CA ILE A 204 3.00 22.69 16.04
C ILE A 204 2.75 22.56 14.53
N ARG A 205 2.70 23.70 13.82
CA ARG A 205 2.40 23.76 12.38
C ARG A 205 3.67 24.01 11.55
N ALA A 206 4.08 23.03 10.76
CA ALA A 206 5.27 23.09 9.91
C ALA A 206 4.96 23.47 8.45
N ALA A 207 3.82 23.00 7.93
CA ALA A 207 3.31 23.34 6.60
C ALA A 207 1.78 23.55 6.68
N LYS A 208 1.23 24.28 5.70
CA LYS A 208 -0.21 24.53 5.58
C LYS A 208 -0.61 24.57 4.10
N ILE A 209 -1.89 24.34 3.84
CA ILE A 209 -2.52 24.46 2.53
C ILE A 209 -3.73 25.40 2.64
N GLY A 210 -4.07 26.07 1.55
CA GLY A 210 -5.22 26.98 1.46
C GLY A 210 -6.53 26.29 1.04
N GLY A 211 -6.44 25.15 0.36
CA GLY A 211 -7.58 24.40 -0.17
C GLY A 211 -7.15 23.05 -0.76
N TYR A 212 -8.08 22.39 -1.44
CA TYR A 212 -7.80 21.25 -2.31
C TYR A 212 -8.76 21.24 -3.50
N GLU A 213 -8.39 20.55 -4.57
CA GLU A 213 -9.23 20.36 -5.76
C GLU A 213 -9.29 18.89 -6.15
N LYS A 214 -10.44 18.45 -6.64
CA LYS A 214 -10.62 17.13 -7.26
C LYS A 214 -10.33 17.21 -8.76
N VAL A 215 -9.58 16.25 -9.26
CA VAL A 215 -9.42 16.06 -10.70
C VAL A 215 -10.72 15.44 -11.25
N PRO A 216 -11.21 15.87 -12.43
CA PRO A 216 -12.32 15.19 -13.08
C PRO A 216 -12.10 13.68 -13.22
N ALA A 217 -13.00 12.90 -12.63
CA ALA A 217 -12.97 11.45 -12.67
C ALA A 217 -12.97 10.90 -14.10
N ASN A 218 -12.31 9.77 -14.29
CA ASN A 218 -12.19 9.03 -15.55
C ASN A 218 -11.53 9.85 -16.67
N SER A 219 -10.51 10.63 -16.31
CA SER A 219 -9.78 11.48 -17.26
C SER A 219 -8.28 11.48 -17.00
N GLU A 220 -7.56 10.54 -17.63
CA GLU A 220 -6.09 10.56 -17.65
C GLU A 220 -5.53 11.89 -18.19
N GLN A 221 -6.26 12.56 -19.08
CA GLN A 221 -5.86 13.86 -19.60
C GLN A 221 -5.94 14.97 -18.54
N ALA A 222 -6.99 14.99 -17.71
CA ALA A 222 -7.10 15.95 -16.62
C ALA A 222 -6.07 15.65 -15.52
N LEU A 223 -5.89 14.37 -15.19
CA LEU A 223 -4.84 13.93 -14.25
C LEU A 223 -3.45 14.33 -14.76
N LEU A 224 -3.20 14.21 -16.06
CA LEU A 224 -1.92 14.59 -16.67
C LEU A 224 -1.63 16.09 -16.48
N GLN A 225 -2.67 16.92 -16.64
CA GLN A 225 -2.57 18.36 -16.43
C GLN A 225 -2.31 18.70 -14.96
N ALA A 226 -2.98 18.02 -14.02
CA ALA A 226 -2.74 18.20 -12.59
C ALA A 226 -1.30 17.80 -12.20
N VAL A 227 -0.86 16.60 -12.61
CA VAL A 227 0.49 16.08 -12.34
C VAL A 227 1.59 16.92 -12.99
N ALA A 228 1.29 17.62 -14.10
CA ALA A 228 2.21 18.58 -14.70
C ALA A 228 2.47 19.82 -13.84
N ASN A 229 1.62 20.12 -12.85
CA ASN A 229 1.74 21.29 -11.98
C ASN A 229 2.23 20.95 -10.57
N GLN A 230 1.94 19.75 -10.06
CA GLN A 230 2.38 19.29 -8.73
C GLN A 230 2.19 17.77 -8.56
N PRO A 231 2.71 17.15 -7.49
CA PRO A 231 2.27 15.81 -7.08
C PRO A 231 0.76 15.77 -6.76
N VAL A 232 0.11 14.67 -7.12
CA VAL A 232 -1.35 14.48 -6.99
C VAL A 232 -1.62 13.17 -6.26
N SER A 233 -2.51 13.20 -5.27
CA SER A 233 -3.01 11.99 -4.60
C SER A 233 -3.98 11.27 -5.53
N VAL A 234 -3.81 9.96 -5.68
CA VAL A 234 -4.64 9.11 -6.55
C VAL A 234 -4.99 7.81 -5.82
N SER A 235 -6.19 7.30 -6.07
CA SER A 235 -6.63 5.99 -5.59
C SER A 235 -6.45 4.95 -6.70
N ILE A 236 -6.05 3.73 -6.34
CA ILE A 236 -5.89 2.60 -7.28
C ILE A 236 -6.44 1.31 -6.67
N ASP A 237 -6.69 0.31 -7.52
CA ASP A 237 -6.82 -1.09 -7.11
C ASP A 237 -5.43 -1.74 -7.07
N ALA A 238 -4.96 -2.02 -5.85
CA ALA A 238 -3.69 -2.68 -5.55
C ALA A 238 -3.87 -4.14 -5.07
N SER A 239 -5.09 -4.67 -5.07
CA SER A 239 -5.41 -6.04 -4.64
C SER A 239 -4.83 -7.13 -5.56
N GLY A 240 -4.48 -6.77 -6.80
CA GLY A 240 -3.94 -7.68 -7.80
C GLY A 240 -2.55 -8.23 -7.44
N LEU A 241 -2.35 -9.54 -7.61
CA LEU A 241 -1.05 -10.19 -7.36
C LEU A 241 0.08 -9.58 -8.20
N ASP A 242 -0.22 -9.20 -9.46
CA ASP A 242 0.78 -8.59 -10.34
C ASP A 242 1.27 -7.26 -9.74
N PHE A 243 0.39 -6.49 -9.09
CA PHE A 243 0.73 -5.23 -8.43
C PHE A 243 1.59 -5.50 -7.19
N GLN A 244 1.16 -6.41 -6.32
CA GLN A 244 1.88 -6.74 -5.09
C GLN A 244 3.31 -7.21 -5.33
N PHE A 245 3.53 -8.01 -6.39
CA PHE A 245 4.85 -8.53 -6.78
C PHE A 245 5.57 -7.67 -7.81
N TYR A 246 5.07 -6.47 -8.10
CA TYR A 246 5.76 -5.53 -8.97
C TYR A 246 7.18 -5.25 -8.44
N SER A 247 8.15 -5.28 -9.36
CA SER A 247 9.56 -5.06 -9.05
C SER A 247 10.19 -3.98 -9.93
N SER A 248 9.89 -3.97 -11.23
CA SER A 248 10.42 -2.98 -12.17
C SER A 248 9.69 -2.99 -13.50
N GLY A 249 9.98 -1.99 -14.33
CA GLY A 249 9.42 -1.79 -15.67
C GLY A 249 8.10 -1.05 -15.65
N VAL A 250 7.50 -0.86 -16.83
CA VAL A 250 6.13 -0.34 -16.92
C VAL A 250 5.18 -1.48 -16.54
N PHE A 251 4.42 -1.27 -15.48
CA PHE A 251 3.38 -2.16 -15.01
C PHE A 251 2.20 -2.15 -15.98
N THR A 252 1.93 -3.33 -16.54
CA THR A 252 0.79 -3.64 -17.42
C THR A 252 0.00 -4.85 -16.87
N GLY A 253 0.16 -5.14 -15.58
CA GLY A 253 -0.40 -6.33 -14.93
C GLY A 253 -1.91 -6.23 -14.74
N ALA A 254 -2.54 -7.35 -14.39
CA ALA A 254 -3.98 -7.38 -14.15
C ALA A 254 -4.33 -6.75 -12.80
N CYS A 255 -5.27 -5.82 -12.84
CA CYS A 255 -5.93 -5.17 -11.70
C CYS A 255 -7.35 -4.79 -12.13
N GLY A 256 -8.25 -4.62 -11.16
CA GLY A 256 -9.61 -4.14 -11.39
C GLY A 256 -9.69 -2.62 -11.25
N THR A 257 -10.84 -2.16 -10.76
CA THR A 257 -11.14 -0.74 -10.51
C THR A 257 -11.84 -0.56 -9.16
N ASP A 258 -11.81 -1.59 -8.31
CA ASP A 258 -12.32 -1.52 -6.94
C ASP A 258 -11.21 -0.89 -6.09
N LEU A 259 -11.22 0.45 -6.04
CA LEU A 259 -10.15 1.24 -5.43
C LEU A 259 -9.99 0.89 -3.94
N ASP A 260 -8.78 0.52 -3.54
CA ASP A 260 -8.46 0.06 -2.18
C ASP A 260 -7.19 0.67 -1.59
N HIS A 261 -6.42 1.43 -2.39
CA HIS A 261 -5.11 1.93 -1.99
C HIS A 261 -4.82 3.36 -2.47
N GLY A 262 -4.42 4.22 -1.51
CA GLY A 262 -4.03 5.61 -1.76
C GLY A 262 -2.54 5.74 -2.05
N VAL A 263 -2.19 6.30 -3.21
CA VAL A 263 -0.81 6.53 -3.66
C VAL A 263 -0.65 7.93 -4.25
N THR A 264 0.57 8.35 -4.60
CA THR A 264 0.80 9.70 -5.15
C THR A 264 1.43 9.64 -6.54
N ALA A 265 0.74 10.20 -7.53
CA ALA A 265 1.31 10.44 -8.85
C ALA A 265 2.30 11.61 -8.77
N VAL A 266 3.60 11.29 -8.88
CA VAL A 266 4.72 12.24 -8.77
C VAL A 266 5.37 12.54 -10.12
N GLY A 267 4.77 12.06 -11.21
CA GLY A 267 5.24 12.34 -12.55
C GLY A 267 4.62 11.44 -13.59
N TYR A 268 5.14 11.54 -14.79
CA TYR A 268 4.79 10.71 -15.94
C TYR A 268 5.89 10.81 -16.98
N GLY A 269 5.99 9.80 -17.84
CA GLY A 269 6.99 9.76 -18.88
C GLY A 269 6.58 8.92 -20.06
N THR A 270 7.57 8.67 -20.91
CA THR A 270 7.53 7.77 -22.03
C THR A 270 8.87 7.06 -22.05
N THR A 271 8.86 5.73 -22.11
CA THR A 271 10.05 4.89 -22.29
C THR A 271 10.59 5.02 -23.71
N ASP A 272 11.80 4.52 -23.96
CA ASP A 272 12.45 4.61 -25.28
C ASP A 272 11.67 3.86 -26.39
N ASP A 273 10.89 2.84 -26.02
CA ASP A 273 10.01 2.09 -26.93
C ASP A 273 8.65 2.76 -27.18
N GLY A 274 8.41 3.92 -26.56
CA GLY A 274 7.17 4.69 -26.73
C GLY A 274 6.08 4.41 -25.71
N THR A 275 6.28 3.47 -24.78
CA THR A 275 5.30 3.16 -23.72
C THR A 275 5.16 4.33 -22.75
N LYS A 276 3.96 4.87 -22.62
CA LYS A 276 3.67 5.99 -21.69
C LYS A 276 3.40 5.43 -20.30
N TYR A 277 3.86 6.14 -19.28
CA TYR A 277 3.63 5.73 -17.90
C TYR A 277 3.32 6.90 -16.97
N TRP A 278 2.60 6.60 -15.89
CA TRP A 278 2.56 7.35 -14.64
C TRP A 278 3.71 6.92 -13.75
N LEU A 279 4.36 7.89 -13.10
CA LEU A 279 5.33 7.60 -12.05
C LEU A 279 4.65 7.81 -10.70
N VAL A 280 4.48 6.72 -9.96
CA VAL A 280 3.69 6.70 -8.73
C VAL A 280 4.58 6.35 -7.55
N LYS A 281 4.49 7.16 -6.48
CA LYS A 281 5.12 6.92 -5.19
C LYS A 281 4.18 6.04 -4.35
N ASN A 282 4.69 4.91 -3.86
CA ASN A 282 3.99 4.04 -2.93
C ASN A 282 4.48 4.29 -1.49
N SER A 283 3.83 3.64 -0.52
CA SER A 283 4.08 3.74 0.93
C SER A 283 4.46 2.40 1.56
N TRP A 284 4.94 1.43 0.77
CA TRP A 284 5.37 0.09 1.23
C TRP A 284 6.89 -0.04 1.37
N GLY A 285 7.56 1.08 1.66
CA GLY A 285 9.00 1.12 1.81
C GLY A 285 9.79 1.01 0.49
N ALA A 286 11.09 1.27 0.59
CA ALA A 286 11.97 1.32 -0.58
C ALA A 286 12.34 -0.07 -1.14
N SER A 287 12.05 -1.16 -0.43
CA SER A 287 12.32 -2.53 -0.91
C SER A 287 11.30 -3.04 -1.94
N TRP A 288 10.12 -2.42 -1.99
CA TRP A 288 9.07 -2.76 -2.94
C TRP A 288 9.23 -1.98 -4.25
N GLY A 289 8.95 -2.61 -5.40
CA GLY A 289 9.02 -1.96 -6.71
C GLY A 289 10.39 -1.33 -7.02
N GLU A 290 10.38 -0.22 -7.76
CA GLU A 290 11.60 0.51 -8.11
C GLU A 290 11.97 1.53 -7.03
N ASN A 291 12.55 1.05 -5.94
CA ASN A 291 12.89 1.86 -4.77
C ASN A 291 11.65 2.53 -4.13
N GLY A 292 10.53 1.80 -4.08
CA GLY A 292 9.25 2.27 -3.54
C GLY A 292 8.36 3.00 -4.54
N TYR A 293 8.69 2.92 -5.83
CA TYR A 293 7.92 3.52 -6.92
C TYR A 293 7.44 2.45 -7.90
N ILE A 294 6.39 2.79 -8.64
CA ILE A 294 5.88 2.01 -9.78
C ILE A 294 5.69 2.91 -10.99
N MET A 295 6.05 2.40 -12.17
CA MET A 295 5.68 3.02 -13.44
C MET A 295 4.42 2.33 -13.96
N MET A 296 3.24 2.94 -13.81
CA MET A 296 1.98 2.34 -14.29
C MET A 296 1.70 2.76 -15.73
N GLU A 297 1.28 1.84 -16.59
CA GLU A 297 0.94 2.19 -17.99
C GLU A 297 -0.13 3.31 -18.03
N ARG A 298 0.09 4.26 -18.92
CA ARG A 298 -0.74 5.46 -19.11
C ARG A 298 -1.24 5.52 -20.55
N ASP A 299 -2.36 6.21 -20.78
CA ASP A 299 -2.99 6.36 -22.09
C ASP A 299 -3.56 5.02 -22.57
N VAL A 300 -4.15 4.27 -21.64
CA VAL A 300 -4.83 3.00 -21.89
C VAL A 300 -6.23 3.28 -22.45
N SER A 301 -6.87 2.26 -23.02
CA SER A 301 -8.21 2.43 -23.61
C SER A 301 -9.33 2.63 -22.57
N ALA A 302 -9.13 2.15 -21.34
CA ALA A 302 -10.05 2.32 -20.22
C ALA A 302 -10.02 3.78 -19.73
N LYS A 303 -11.19 4.40 -19.54
CA LYS A 303 -11.27 5.80 -19.12
C LYS A 303 -10.88 6.00 -17.66
N GLU A 304 -11.10 4.95 -16.88
CA GLU A 304 -10.70 4.76 -15.49
C GLU A 304 -9.17 4.78 -15.33
N GLY A 305 -8.41 4.57 -16.42
CA GLY A 305 -6.97 4.33 -16.39
C GLY A 305 -6.65 2.92 -15.87
N LEU A 306 -5.39 2.51 -15.99
CA LEU A 306 -4.96 1.21 -15.46
C LEU A 306 -5.13 1.20 -13.92
N CYS A 307 -5.75 0.15 -13.40
CA CYS A 307 -6.10 0.00 -11.97
C CYS A 307 -6.99 1.12 -11.40
N GLY A 308 -7.74 1.82 -12.24
CA GLY A 308 -8.62 2.90 -11.80
C GLY A 308 -7.91 4.21 -11.42
N ILE A 309 -6.62 4.37 -11.75
CA ILE A 309 -5.79 5.53 -11.35
C ILE A 309 -6.38 6.90 -11.71
N ALA A 310 -7.29 6.99 -12.69
CA ALA A 310 -7.93 8.24 -13.10
C ALA A 310 -9.35 8.41 -12.52
N MET A 311 -9.86 7.47 -11.72
CA MET A 311 -11.22 7.50 -11.17
C MET A 311 -11.36 8.49 -10.01
N ASP A 312 -10.38 8.52 -9.12
CA ASP A 312 -10.41 9.32 -7.90
C ASP A 312 -9.02 9.92 -7.64
N SER A 313 -8.94 11.24 -7.70
CA SER A 313 -7.68 11.96 -7.56
C SER A 313 -7.93 13.38 -7.07
N SER A 314 -7.08 13.85 -6.18
CA SER A 314 -7.16 15.18 -5.60
C SER A 314 -5.77 15.73 -5.28
N TYR A 315 -5.67 17.06 -5.19
CA TYR A 315 -4.43 17.72 -4.86
C TYR A 315 -4.67 18.96 -3.99
N PRO A 316 -3.75 19.26 -3.05
CA PRO A 316 -3.85 20.44 -2.22
C PRO A 316 -3.47 21.71 -3.00
N THR A 317 -4.08 22.84 -2.64
CA THR A 317 -3.75 24.17 -3.17
C THR A 317 -3.18 25.05 -2.05
N ALA A 318 -2.24 25.93 -2.38
CA ALA A 318 -1.53 26.79 -1.42
C ALA A 318 -2.12 28.19 -1.29
#